data_AF-A0A1G4TY89-F1
#
_entry.id   AF-A0A1G4TY89-F1
#
_cell.length_a   1.000
_cell.length_b   1.000
_cell.length_c   1.000
_cell.angle_alpha   90.00
_cell.angle_beta   90.00
_cell.angle_gamma   90.00
#
_symmetry.space_group_name_H-M   'P 1'
#
loop_
_entity.id
_entity.type
_entity.pdbx_description
1 polymer ?
#
loop_
_entity_poly.entity_id
_entity_poly.type
_entity_poly.pdbx_seq_one_letter_code
_entity_poly.pdbx_strand_id
1 'polypeptide(L)'
;YRSKDIVEKAFGNLKERLNFRRMHVSSETSLNGKLFVEFIALIYLSYVKKCMQDAGLFESWTMQGLLDELDTIERFEAPGHGRILGEVTQKQADLYRALGVAPPSL
;
A
#
# COMPACT_ATOMS: atom_id res chain seq x y z
N TYR A 1 -13.00 12.03 -23.20
CA TYR A 1 -14.04 12.06 -22.14
C TYR A 1 -14.16 10.74 -21.37
N ARG A 2 -14.32 9.58 -22.00
CA ARG A 2 -14.49 8.27 -21.31
C ARG A 2 -13.30 7.85 -20.42
N SER A 3 -12.07 8.07 -20.87
CA SER A 3 -10.85 7.73 -20.12
C SER A 3 -10.67 8.60 -18.88
N LYS A 4 -11.08 9.88 -18.95
CA LYS A 4 -11.07 10.82 -17.82
C LYS A 4 -11.98 10.33 -16.71
N ASP A 5 -13.18 9.88 -17.05
CA ASP A 5 -14.19 9.40 -16.10
C ASP A 5 -13.75 8.11 -15.38
N ILE A 6 -13.03 7.22 -16.09
CA ILE A 6 -12.44 6.00 -15.50
C ILE A 6 -11.33 6.35 -14.52
N VAL A 7 -10.48 7.31 -14.88
CA VAL A 7 -9.41 7.82 -14.01
C VAL A 7 -10.03 8.48 -12.77
N GLU A 8 -11.02 9.35 -12.93
CA GLU A 8 -11.70 10.02 -11.82
C GLU A 8 -12.39 9.03 -10.87
N LYS A 9 -13.06 7.99 -11.40
CA LYS A 9 -13.65 6.92 -10.57
C LYS A 9 -12.59 6.10 -9.84
N ALA A 10 -11.48 5.75 -10.51
CA ALA A 10 -10.38 5.04 -9.89
C ALA A 10 -9.74 5.86 -8.76
N PHE A 11 -9.49 7.15 -9.00
CA PHE A 11 -8.99 8.09 -8.00
C PHE A 11 -9.99 8.30 -6.86
N GLY A 12 -11.30 8.38 -7.16
CA GLY A 12 -12.35 8.49 -6.16
C GLY A 12 -12.37 7.29 -5.22
N ASN A 13 -12.32 6.06 -5.76
CA ASN A 13 -12.25 4.83 -4.97
C ASN A 13 -10.98 4.75 -4.13
N LEU A 14 -9.85 5.22 -4.65
CA LEU A 14 -8.61 5.28 -3.91
C LEU A 14 -8.67 6.29 -2.75
N LYS A 15 -9.24 7.49 -2.96
CA LYS A 15 -9.44 8.50 -1.91
C LYS A 15 -10.37 7.99 -0.80
N GLU A 16 -11.47 7.35 -1.18
CA GLU A 16 -12.41 6.76 -0.23
C GLU A 16 -11.71 5.75 0.70
N ARG A 17 -10.85 4.90 0.14
CA ARG A 17 -10.06 3.91 0.90
C ARG A 17 -9.00 4.52 1.80
N LEU A 18 -8.51 5.72 1.46
CA LEU A 18 -7.58 6.51 2.28
C LEU A 18 -8.30 7.35 3.35
N ASN A 19 -9.62 7.19 3.51
CA ASN A 19 -10.40 7.88 4.53
C ASN A 19 -10.39 9.43 4.37
N PHE A 20 -10.38 9.91 3.12
CA PHE A 20 -10.46 11.34 2.76
C PHE A 20 -11.74 12.04 3.25
N ARG A 21 -12.79 11.28 3.61
CA ARG A 21 -14.09 11.85 4.02
C ARG A 21 -14.02 12.69 5.30
N ARG A 22 -13.00 12.49 6.15
CA ARG A 22 -12.83 13.28 7.38
C ARG A 22 -11.59 14.17 7.30
N MET A 23 -11.80 15.46 7.12
CA MET A 23 -10.78 16.50 7.33
C MET A 23 -10.66 16.79 8.83
N HIS A 24 -9.93 15.94 9.56
CA HIS A 24 -9.54 16.20 10.96
C HIS A 24 -8.30 17.12 11.03
N VAL A 25 -8.38 18.29 10.40
CA VAL A 25 -7.29 19.26 10.34
C VAL A 25 -7.84 20.64 10.68
N SER A 26 -7.21 21.32 11.63
CA SER A 26 -7.69 22.61 12.18
C SER A 26 -7.11 23.83 11.45
N SER A 27 -6.20 23.63 10.49
CA SER A 27 -5.60 24.71 9.70
C SER A 27 -5.45 24.34 8.21
N GLU A 28 -5.43 25.35 7.36
CA GLU A 28 -5.16 25.22 5.92
C GLU A 28 -3.79 24.57 5.65
N THR A 29 -2.77 24.91 6.45
CA THR A 29 -1.44 24.30 6.35
C THR A 29 -1.48 22.80 6.64
N SER A 30 -2.18 22.38 7.69
CA SER A 30 -2.37 20.95 7.99
C SER A 30 -3.19 20.22 6.92
N LEU A 31 -4.14 20.90 6.28
CA LEU A 31 -4.89 20.34 5.16
C LEU A 31 -3.98 20.11 3.94
N ASN A 32 -3.18 21.10 3.58
CA ASN A 32 -2.24 21.00 2.46
C ASN A 32 -1.20 19.89 2.70
N GLY A 33 -0.69 19.76 3.93
CA GLY A 33 0.20 18.66 4.29
C GLY A 33 -0.46 17.29 4.15
N LYS A 34 -1.72 17.16 4.59
CA LYS A 34 -2.49 15.90 4.45
C LYS A 34 -2.71 15.55 2.98
N LEU A 35 -3.15 16.50 2.17
CA LEU A 35 -3.36 16.31 0.72
C LEU A 35 -2.08 15.87 0.01
N PHE A 36 -0.93 16.43 0.39
CA PHE A 36 0.36 16.08 -0.17
C PHE A 36 0.75 14.62 0.14
N VAL A 37 0.70 14.23 1.42
CA VAL A 37 1.02 12.84 1.84
C VAL A 37 0.07 11.84 1.17
N GLU A 38 -1.21 12.17 1.09
CA GLU A 38 -2.19 11.32 0.44
C GLU A 38 -1.95 11.21 -1.08
N PHE A 39 -1.57 12.30 -1.75
CA PHE A 39 -1.20 12.25 -3.17
C PHE A 39 -0.03 11.29 -3.43
N ILE A 40 0.97 11.30 -2.55
CA ILE A 40 2.08 10.33 -2.61
C ILE A 40 1.58 8.91 -2.35
N ALA A 41 0.73 8.69 -1.35
CA ALA A 41 0.13 7.38 -1.08
C ALA A 41 -0.66 6.83 -2.29
N LEU A 42 -1.35 7.70 -3.04
CA LEU A 42 -2.07 7.33 -4.26
C LEU A 42 -1.15 6.86 -5.39
N ILE A 43 0.05 7.44 -5.50
CA ILE A 43 1.06 6.98 -6.48
C ILE A 43 1.47 5.54 -6.15
N TYR A 44 1.81 5.27 -4.88
CA TYR A 44 2.18 3.93 -4.44
C TYR A 44 1.04 2.92 -4.62
N LEU A 45 -0.18 3.25 -4.18
CA LEU A 45 -1.33 2.36 -4.35
C LEU A 45 -1.66 2.09 -5.82
N SER A 46 -1.47 3.07 -6.70
CA SER A 46 -1.69 2.87 -8.15
C SER A 46 -0.64 1.94 -8.74
N TYR A 47 0.62 2.05 -8.29
CA TYR A 47 1.69 1.14 -8.68
C TYR A 47 1.43 -0.29 -8.20
N VAL A 48 1.12 -0.47 -6.91
CA VAL A 48 0.78 -1.80 -6.36
C VAL A 48 -0.42 -2.38 -7.08
N LYS A 49 -1.44 -1.56 -7.40
CA LYS A 49 -2.61 -2.02 -8.16
C LYS A 49 -2.21 -2.55 -9.53
N LYS A 50 -1.32 -1.85 -10.23
CA LYS A 50 -0.81 -2.31 -11.52
C LYS A 50 -0.08 -3.64 -11.36
N CYS A 51 0.84 -3.76 -10.40
CA CYS A 51 1.55 -5.02 -10.13
C CYS A 51 0.58 -6.18 -9.84
N MET A 52 -0.45 -5.94 -9.04
CA MET A 52 -1.49 -6.95 -8.77
C MET A 52 -2.30 -7.33 -10.01
N GLN A 53 -2.58 -6.38 -10.92
CA GLN A 53 -3.26 -6.68 -12.19
C GLN A 53 -2.36 -7.52 -13.10
N ASP A 54 -1.11 -7.13 -13.26
CA ASP A 54 -0.14 -7.80 -14.11
C ASP A 54 0.16 -9.23 -13.61
N ALA A 55 0.13 -9.45 -12.28
CA ALA A 55 0.34 -10.75 -11.64
C ALA A 55 -0.94 -11.58 -11.41
N GLY A 56 -2.12 -11.11 -11.85
CA GLY A 56 -3.39 -11.82 -11.66
C GLY A 56 -3.84 -11.97 -10.20
N LEU A 57 -3.28 -11.18 -9.28
CA LEU A 57 -3.53 -11.33 -7.83
C LEU A 57 -4.96 -10.98 -7.43
N PHE A 58 -5.70 -10.23 -8.25
CA PHE A 58 -7.10 -9.89 -7.95
C PHE A 58 -8.07 -11.07 -7.94
N GLU A 59 -7.66 -12.24 -8.44
CA GLU A 59 -8.45 -13.47 -8.36
C GLU A 59 -8.50 -14.07 -6.95
N SER A 60 -7.43 -13.86 -6.16
CA SER A 60 -7.26 -14.45 -4.83
C SER A 60 -7.13 -13.40 -3.72
N TRP A 61 -6.83 -12.15 -4.07
CA TRP A 61 -6.54 -11.08 -3.14
C TRP A 61 -7.31 -9.80 -3.44
N THR A 62 -7.82 -9.19 -2.38
CA THR A 62 -8.12 -7.75 -2.43
C THR A 62 -6.85 -6.97 -2.14
N MET A 63 -6.76 -5.75 -2.67
CA MET A 63 -5.65 -4.84 -2.36
C MET A 63 -5.48 -4.63 -0.85
N GLN A 64 -6.58 -4.57 -0.10
CA GLN A 64 -6.50 -4.42 1.35
C GLN A 64 -5.93 -5.68 1.99
N GLY A 65 -6.48 -6.86 1.68
CA GLY A 65 -5.99 -8.12 2.25
C GLY A 65 -4.52 -8.39 1.93
N LEU A 66 -4.04 -7.99 0.74
CA LEU A 66 -2.63 -8.10 0.40
C LEU A 66 -1.76 -7.19 1.28
N LEU A 67 -2.17 -5.94 1.49
CA LEU A 67 -1.42 -5.01 2.35
C LEU A 67 -1.44 -5.48 3.80
N ASP A 68 -2.60 -5.94 4.29
CA ASP A 68 -2.75 -6.46 5.65
C ASP A 68 -1.85 -7.70 5.87
N GLU A 69 -1.75 -8.62 4.89
CA GLU A 69 -0.85 -9.78 4.98
C GLU A 69 0.63 -9.36 5.06
N LEU A 70 1.04 -8.35 4.27
CA LEU A 70 2.42 -7.87 4.26
C LEU A 70 2.77 -7.01 5.49
N ASP A 71 1.79 -6.34 6.10
CA ASP A 71 1.97 -5.53 7.32
C ASP A 71 2.29 -6.38 8.56
N THR A 72 1.97 -7.68 8.53
CA THR A 72 2.31 -8.60 9.63
C THR A 72 3.80 -8.96 9.72
N ILE A 73 4.63 -8.53 8.78
CA ILE A 73 6.07 -8.86 8.79
C ILE A 73 6.79 -7.95 9.77
N GLU A 74 7.07 -8.47 10.96
CA GLU A 74 7.74 -7.73 12.02
C GLU A 74 9.27 -7.68 11.83
N ARG A 75 9.86 -6.52 12.10
CA ARG A 75 11.31 -6.35 12.25
C ARG A 75 11.61 -5.96 13.69
N PHE A 76 12.39 -6.79 14.37
CA PHE A 76 12.84 -6.53 15.73
C PHE A 76 14.22 -5.88 15.72
N GLU A 77 14.32 -4.75 16.44
CA GLU A 77 15.60 -4.12 16.76
C GLU A 77 15.74 -4.10 18.29
N ALA A 78 16.79 -4.72 18.82
CA ALA A 78 17.13 -4.68 20.23
C ALA A 78 18.42 -3.84 20.42
N PRO A 79 18.44 -2.84 21.32
CA PRO A 79 19.62 -2.02 21.54
C PRO A 79 20.85 -2.88 21.90
N GLY A 80 21.93 -2.75 21.13
CA GLY A 80 23.16 -3.53 21.31
C GLY A 80 23.16 -4.93 20.67
N HIS A 81 22.05 -5.35 20.06
CA HIS A 81 21.97 -6.59 19.27
C HIS A 81 21.65 -6.28 17.81
N GLY A 82 22.01 -7.19 16.89
CA GLY A 82 21.74 -7.05 15.46
C GLY A 82 20.25 -7.00 15.14
N ARG A 83 19.91 -6.57 13.92
CA ARG A 83 18.53 -6.60 13.41
C ARG A 83 18.07 -8.04 13.24
N ILE A 84 16.88 -8.37 13.74
CA ILE A 84 16.26 -9.69 13.55
C ILE A 84 14.95 -9.49 12.79
N LEU A 85 14.80 -10.14 11.65
CA LEU A 85 13.56 -10.18 10.90
C LEU A 85 12.71 -11.33 11.45
N GLY A 86 11.43 -11.08 11.73
CA GLY A 86 10.46 -12.14 12.01
C GLY A 86 10.37 -13.13 10.86
N GLU A 87 9.85 -14.33 11.12
CA GLU A 87 9.70 -15.35 10.09
C GLU A 87 8.79 -14.86 8.96
N VAL A 88 9.34 -14.80 7.74
CA VAL A 88 8.55 -14.51 6.54
C VAL A 88 7.92 -15.81 6.07
N THR A 89 6.59 -15.88 6.11
CA THR A 89 5.87 -17.08 5.66
C THR A 89 6.07 -17.28 4.15
N GLN A 90 5.93 -18.53 3.70
CA GLN A 90 6.01 -18.83 2.26
C GLN A 90 4.99 -18.02 1.45
N LYS A 91 3.78 -17.83 2.00
CA LYS A 91 2.70 -17.02 1.42
C LYS A 91 3.13 -15.57 1.21
N GLN A 92 3.78 -14.95 2.19
CA GLN A 92 4.33 -13.60 2.08
C GLN A 92 5.47 -13.53 1.05
N ALA A 93 6.38 -14.51 1.06
CA ALA A 93 7.47 -14.57 0.10
C ALA A 93 6.95 -14.69 -1.35
N ASP A 94 5.89 -15.48 -1.56
CA ASP A 94 5.25 -15.63 -2.87
C ASP A 94 4.55 -14.33 -3.30
N LEU A 95 3.92 -13.60 -2.39
CA LEU A 95 3.37 -12.26 -2.67
C LEU A 95 4.46 -11.27 -3.09
N TYR A 96 5.59 -11.22 -2.38
CA TYR A 96 6.72 -10.37 -2.79
C TYR A 96 7.21 -10.69 -4.21
N ARG A 97 7.42 -11.98 -4.50
CA ARG A 97 7.85 -12.43 -5.83
C ARG A 97 6.81 -12.07 -6.91
N ALA A 98 5.52 -12.26 -6.63
CA ALA A 98 4.44 -11.91 -7.55
C ALA A 98 4.37 -10.39 -7.81
N LEU A 99 4.72 -9.57 -6.82
CA LEU A 99 4.86 -8.12 -6.97
C LEU A 99 6.17 -7.68 -7.63
N GLY A 100 7.06 -8.63 -7.98
CA GLY A 100 8.36 -8.33 -8.59
C GLY A 100 9.40 -7.78 -7.62
N VAL A 101 9.22 -8.01 -6.31
CA VAL A 101 10.10 -7.53 -5.24
C VAL A 101 10.75 -8.71 -4.54
N ALA A 102 12.02 -8.59 -4.18
CA ALA A 102 12.69 -9.63 -3.40
C ALA A 102 12.08 -9.70 -1.99
N PRO A 103 11.72 -10.90 -1.48
CA PRO A 103 11.31 -11.05 -0.09
C PRO A 103 12.40 -10.52 0.85
N PRO A 104 12.03 -9.88 1.97
CA PRO A 104 13.00 -9.39 2.92
C PRO A 104 13.84 -10.56 3.46
N SER A 105 15.15 -10.38 3.45
CA SER A 105 16.14 -11.31 4.00
C SER A 105 17.08 -10.55 4.94
N LEU A 106 17.67 -11.28 5.89
CA LEU A 106 18.68 -10.76 6.81
C LEU A 106 20.03 -10.55 6.11
#